data_AF-A0A7M7PEH4-F1
#
_entry.id   AF-A0A7M7PEH4-F1
#
_cell.length_a   1.000
_cell.length_b   1.000
_cell.length_c   1.000
_cell.angle_alpha   90.00
_cell.angle_beta   90.00
_cell.angle_gamma   90.00
#
_symmetry.space_group_name_H-M   'P 1'
#
loop_
_entity.id
_entity.type
_entity.pdbx_description
1 polymer ?
#
loop_
_entity_poly.entity_id
_entity_poly.type
_entity_poly.pdbx_seq_one_letter_code
_entity_poly.pdbx_strand_id
1 'polypeptide(L)'
;MGDIRAMFHQVRVPPEQRDFLRFLWWPEGDLIQHPKAYRMCVHLFGGTWSPSVCSFALRHTAEEFKTEYSPEAVDAVGRNFYVDDCLVSCKTEDDAIKLVAELMTLLKRGGFEVTKWISNSPAVIKSVPLEDRAKNIVGLDLNRDALPAERALGVTWDVELDCITYKITPKGKPVTRRGILSEIASIYDPYGYASPFVLFQMNTIPGG
;
A
#
# COMPACT_ATOMS: atom_id res chain seq x y z
N MET A 1 -5.62 2.18 -7.65
CA MET A 1 -4.80 1.65 -6.54
C MET A 1 -5.59 0.62 -5.78
N GLY A 2 -4.95 -0.46 -5.35
CA GLY A 2 -5.53 -1.47 -4.46
C GLY A 2 -4.46 -2.04 -3.52
N ASP A 3 -4.87 -2.84 -2.54
CA ASP A 3 -4.01 -3.39 -1.49
C ASP A 3 -4.34 -4.87 -1.24
N ILE A 4 -3.32 -5.73 -1.18
CA ILE A 4 -3.51 -7.16 -0.87
C ILE A 4 -3.76 -7.33 0.63
N ARG A 5 -4.95 -7.82 0.97
CA ARG A 5 -5.41 -7.97 2.35
C ARG A 5 -4.48 -8.86 3.18
N ALA A 6 -3.66 -8.27 4.05
CA ALA A 6 -2.77 -9.03 4.92
C ALA A 6 -1.89 -10.02 4.14
N MET A 7 -1.29 -9.56 3.03
CA MET A 7 -0.52 -10.36 2.05
C MET A 7 0.33 -11.48 2.67
N PHE A 8 1.13 -11.19 3.70
CA PHE A 8 2.02 -12.18 4.31
C PHE A 8 1.28 -13.38 4.93
N HIS A 9 0.10 -13.15 5.49
CA HIS A 9 -0.72 -14.21 6.08
C HIS A 9 -1.39 -15.11 5.04
N GLN A 10 -1.40 -14.71 3.76
CA GLN A 10 -1.95 -15.51 2.67
C GLN A 10 -0.93 -16.53 2.12
N VAL A 11 0.36 -16.39 2.47
CA VAL A 11 1.44 -17.29 2.03
C VAL A 11 1.87 -18.21 3.18
N ARG A 12 1.77 -19.53 2.95
CA ARG A 12 2.09 -20.54 3.96
C ARG A 12 3.60 -20.80 4.04
N VAL A 13 4.07 -21.01 5.27
CA VAL A 13 5.43 -21.46 5.55
C VAL A 13 5.48 -22.99 5.49
N PRO A 14 6.47 -23.59 4.81
CA PRO A 14 6.66 -25.05 4.78
C PRO A 14 6.77 -25.62 6.21
N PRO A 15 6.10 -26.75 6.54
CA PRO A 15 6.09 -27.31 7.89
C PRO A 15 7.47 -27.44 8.55
N GLU A 16 8.48 -27.81 7.76
CA GLU A 16 9.88 -28.00 8.14
C GLU A 16 10.59 -26.69 8.53
N GLN A 17 10.08 -25.53 8.11
CA GLN A 17 10.64 -24.21 8.43
C GLN A 17 9.88 -23.49 9.55
N ARG A 18 8.71 -23.98 9.96
CA ARG A 18 7.87 -23.29 10.98
C ARG A 18 8.52 -23.21 12.35
N ASP A 19 9.45 -24.12 12.64
CA ASP A 19 10.14 -24.13 13.93
C ASP A 19 11.09 -22.93 14.11
N PHE A 20 11.51 -22.27 13.03
CA PHE A 20 12.24 -21.00 13.09
C PHE A 20 11.35 -19.80 13.44
N LEU A 21 10.02 -19.98 13.39
CA LEU A 21 9.01 -18.93 13.62
C LEU A 21 8.22 -19.18 14.91
N ARG A 22 8.89 -19.76 15.91
CA ARG A 22 8.29 -20.00 17.22
C ARG A 22 8.21 -18.72 18.03
N PHE A 23 7.13 -18.60 18.79
CA PHE A 23 6.97 -17.54 19.77
C PHE A 23 6.32 -18.10 21.03
N LEU A 24 6.59 -17.43 22.15
CA LEU A 24 6.02 -17.75 23.44
C LEU A 24 4.80 -16.87 23.68
N TRP A 25 3.76 -17.46 24.26
CA TRP A 25 2.52 -16.78 24.59
C TRP A 25 2.08 -17.14 26.00
N TRP A 26 1.71 -16.14 26.79
CA TRP A 26 1.14 -16.31 28.12
C TRP A 26 -0.38 -16.16 28.02
N PRO A 27 -1.15 -17.25 28.21
CA PRO A 27 -2.61 -17.18 28.23
C PRO A 27 -3.09 -16.17 29.26
N GLU A 28 -4.12 -15.39 28.92
CA GLU A 28 -4.71 -14.35 29.79
C GLU A 28 -3.71 -13.28 30.29
N GLY A 29 -2.52 -13.18 29.70
CA GLY A 29 -1.49 -12.24 30.14
C GLY A 29 -0.85 -12.57 31.48
N ASP A 30 -1.06 -13.77 32.02
CA ASP A 30 -0.50 -14.19 33.30
C ASP A 30 0.97 -14.61 33.15
N LEU A 31 1.89 -13.69 33.46
CA LEU A 31 3.34 -13.90 33.36
C LEU A 31 3.91 -14.89 34.38
N ILE A 32 3.12 -15.30 35.39
CA ILE A 32 3.55 -16.28 36.39
C ILE A 32 3.42 -17.71 35.84
N GLN A 33 2.47 -17.94 34.95
CA GLN A 33 2.28 -19.24 34.30
C GLN A 33 3.40 -19.55 33.30
N HIS A 34 3.61 -20.86 33.06
CA HIS A 34 4.53 -21.29 32.01
C HIS A 34 4.00 -20.86 30.63
N PRO A 35 4.82 -20.21 29.79
CA PRO A 35 4.41 -19.82 28.46
C PRO A 35 4.11 -21.05 27.59
N LYS A 36 3.14 -20.90 26.71
CA LYS A 36 2.88 -21.86 25.63
C LYS A 36 3.71 -21.47 24.41
N ALA A 37 4.35 -22.47 23.80
CA ALA A 37 5.06 -22.28 22.54
C ALA A 37 4.11 -22.47 21.36
N TYR A 38 4.03 -21.46 20.51
CA TYR A 38 3.32 -21.49 19.24
C TYR A 38 4.31 -21.34 18.09
N ARG A 39 3.87 -21.67 16.88
CA ARG A 39 4.64 -21.48 15.64
C ARG A 39 3.76 -20.85 14.58
N MET A 40 4.31 -19.88 13.86
CA MET A 40 3.61 -19.29 12.72
C MET A 40 3.52 -20.31 11.58
N CYS A 41 2.34 -20.42 10.97
CA CYS A 41 2.10 -21.27 9.79
C CYS A 41 2.16 -20.49 8.47
N VAL A 42 2.27 -19.17 8.55
CA VAL A 42 2.25 -18.22 7.44
C VAL A 42 3.37 -17.21 7.62
N HIS A 43 3.73 -16.52 6.55
CA HIS A 43 4.75 -15.48 6.63
C HIS A 43 4.29 -14.34 7.55
N LEU A 44 5.24 -13.79 8.31
CA LEU A 44 4.98 -12.78 9.33
C LEU A 44 5.50 -11.42 8.90
N PHE A 45 4.83 -10.38 9.39
CA PHE A 45 5.28 -8.99 9.27
C PHE A 45 6.56 -8.78 10.09
N GLY A 46 7.55 -8.08 9.53
CA GLY A 46 8.85 -7.84 10.16
C GLY A 46 9.93 -8.88 9.87
N GLY A 47 9.58 -9.99 9.22
CA GLY A 47 10.58 -10.92 8.66
C GLY A 47 11.23 -10.31 7.42
N THR A 48 12.56 -10.20 7.40
CA THR A 48 13.30 -9.58 6.28
C THR A 48 13.12 -10.31 4.95
N TRP A 49 12.86 -11.62 4.99
CA TRP A 49 12.59 -12.46 3.82
C TRP A 49 11.11 -12.53 3.42
N SER A 50 10.18 -12.21 4.33
CA SER A 50 8.74 -12.37 4.07
C SER A 50 8.26 -11.63 2.83
N PRO A 51 8.65 -10.35 2.60
CA PRO A 51 8.26 -9.64 1.39
C PRO A 51 8.72 -10.35 0.12
N SER A 52 9.98 -10.80 0.07
CA SER A 52 10.53 -11.47 -1.10
C SER A 52 9.80 -12.78 -1.43
N VAL A 53 9.51 -13.59 -0.42
CA VAL A 53 8.78 -14.86 -0.62
C VAL A 53 7.35 -14.60 -1.07
N CYS A 54 6.66 -13.62 -0.48
CA CYS A 54 5.28 -13.30 -0.85
C CYS A 54 5.19 -12.69 -2.24
N SER A 55 6.12 -11.80 -2.62
CA SER A 55 6.20 -11.27 -3.98
C SER A 55 6.55 -12.36 -5.00
N PHE A 56 7.37 -13.34 -4.65
CA PHE A 56 7.61 -14.50 -5.51
C PHE A 56 6.32 -15.29 -5.74
N ALA A 57 5.59 -15.63 -4.67
CA ALA A 57 4.32 -16.36 -4.76
C ALA A 57 3.31 -15.60 -5.63
N LEU A 58 3.17 -14.29 -5.44
CA LEU A 58 2.30 -13.42 -6.23
C LEU A 58 2.64 -13.48 -7.74
N ARG A 59 3.91 -13.31 -8.08
CA ARG A 59 4.39 -13.37 -9.48
C ARG A 59 4.25 -14.76 -10.08
N HIS A 60 4.48 -15.80 -9.27
CA HIS A 60 4.30 -17.18 -9.70
C HIS A 60 2.84 -17.46 -10.07
N THR A 61 1.87 -16.95 -9.30
CA THR A 61 0.44 -17.02 -9.66
C THR A 61 0.16 -16.39 -11.03
N ALA A 62 0.73 -15.21 -11.32
CA ALA A 62 0.54 -14.57 -12.62
C ALA A 62 1.15 -15.39 -13.76
N GLU A 63 2.33 -15.97 -13.56
CA GLU A 63 3.01 -16.80 -14.55
C GLU A 63 2.26 -18.13 -14.81
N GLU A 64 1.75 -18.76 -13.75
CA GLU A 64 1.00 -20.03 -13.83
C GLU A 64 -0.27 -19.90 -14.67
N PHE A 65 -1.00 -18.79 -14.51
CA PHE A 65 -2.28 -18.57 -15.19
C PHE A 65 -2.19 -17.63 -16.40
N LYS A 66 -0.99 -17.28 -16.86
CA LYS A 66 -0.78 -16.24 -17.89
C LYS A 66 -1.52 -16.45 -19.21
N THR A 67 -1.83 -17.70 -19.56
CA THR A 67 -2.52 -18.03 -20.82
C THR A 67 -4.03 -17.78 -20.76
N GLU A 68 -4.59 -17.62 -19.56
CA GLU A 68 -6.03 -17.44 -19.33
C GLU A 68 -6.41 -15.96 -19.13
N TYR A 69 -5.42 -15.07 -18.97
CA TYR A 69 -5.60 -13.65 -18.68
C TYR A 69 -4.91 -12.77 -19.71
N SER A 70 -5.25 -11.48 -19.72
CA SER A 70 -4.59 -10.55 -20.63
C SER A 70 -3.10 -10.37 -20.30
N PRO A 71 -2.25 -10.11 -21.30
CA PRO A 71 -0.86 -9.73 -21.07
C PRO A 71 -0.72 -8.53 -20.13
N GLU A 72 -1.66 -7.59 -20.19
CA GLU A 72 -1.69 -6.39 -19.33
C GLU A 72 -1.88 -6.74 -17.85
N ALA A 73 -2.78 -7.66 -17.53
CA ALA A 73 -2.99 -8.11 -16.16
C ALA A 73 -1.77 -8.86 -15.60
N VAL A 74 -1.17 -9.74 -16.40
CA VAL A 74 0.04 -10.48 -16.02
C VAL A 74 1.21 -9.51 -15.81
N ASP A 75 1.39 -8.55 -16.71
CA ASP A 75 2.45 -7.55 -16.61
C ASP A 75 2.27 -6.62 -15.40
N ALA A 76 1.02 -6.23 -15.11
CA ALA A 76 0.69 -5.44 -13.94
C ALA A 76 1.09 -6.16 -12.64
N VAL A 77 0.86 -7.48 -12.51
CA VAL A 77 1.35 -8.23 -11.34
C VAL A 77 2.88 -8.21 -11.24
N GLY A 78 3.57 -8.28 -12.37
CA GLY A 78 5.03 -8.26 -12.43
C GLY A 78 5.66 -6.90 -12.07
N ARG A 79 5.04 -5.80 -12.49
CA ARG A 79 5.67 -4.47 -12.53
C ARG A 79 5.01 -3.41 -11.66
N ASN A 80 3.74 -3.59 -11.30
CA ASN A 80 2.93 -2.55 -10.66
C ASN A 80 2.61 -2.84 -9.18
N PHE A 81 3.21 -3.88 -8.61
CA PHE A 81 3.13 -4.16 -7.18
C PHE A 81 4.39 -3.74 -6.44
N TYR A 82 4.20 -2.95 -5.39
CA TYR A 82 5.20 -2.73 -4.35
C TYR A 82 4.74 -3.47 -3.09
N VAL A 83 5.29 -4.67 -2.87
CA VAL A 83 4.83 -5.59 -1.82
C VAL A 83 3.32 -5.86 -1.97
N ASP A 84 2.49 -5.32 -1.09
CA ASP A 84 1.03 -5.46 -1.04
C ASP A 84 0.28 -4.36 -1.82
N ASP A 85 0.93 -3.23 -2.10
CA ASP A 85 0.32 -2.09 -2.81
C ASP A 85 0.34 -2.30 -4.33
N CYS A 86 -0.84 -2.23 -4.96
CA CYS A 86 -1.04 -2.27 -6.40
C CYS A 86 -1.27 -0.86 -6.96
N LEU A 87 -0.39 -0.41 -7.86
CA LEU A 87 -0.44 0.91 -8.49
C LEU A 87 -0.40 0.80 -10.00
N VAL A 88 -1.57 0.88 -10.63
CA VAL A 88 -1.75 0.81 -12.08
C VAL A 88 -2.33 2.12 -12.61
N SER A 89 -1.88 2.51 -13.80
CA SER A 89 -2.42 3.63 -14.58
C SER A 89 -2.80 3.13 -15.96
N CYS A 90 -3.97 3.54 -16.44
CA CYS A 90 -4.54 3.10 -17.71
C CYS A 90 -4.91 4.32 -18.56
N LYS A 91 -4.99 4.13 -19.88
CA LYS A 91 -5.33 5.22 -20.83
C LYS A 91 -6.81 5.57 -20.82
N THR A 92 -7.66 4.59 -20.52
CA THR A 92 -9.13 4.73 -20.55
C THR A 92 -9.76 4.10 -19.31
N GLU A 93 -10.98 4.53 -18.99
CA GLU A 93 -11.75 3.94 -17.88
C GLU A 93 -12.11 2.48 -18.16
N ASP A 94 -12.46 2.14 -19.41
CA ASP A 94 -12.80 0.77 -19.81
C ASP A 94 -11.61 -0.19 -19.62
N ASP A 95 -10.40 0.23 -20.01
CA ASP A 95 -9.18 -0.54 -19.78
C ASP A 95 -8.94 -0.75 -18.28
N ALA A 96 -9.15 0.30 -17.46
CA ALA A 96 -8.98 0.22 -16.02
C ALA A 96 -10.00 -0.72 -15.37
N ILE A 97 -11.28 -0.64 -15.76
CA ILE A 97 -12.35 -1.52 -15.27
C ILE A 97 -12.02 -2.98 -15.58
N LYS A 98 -11.62 -3.27 -16.82
CA LYS A 98 -11.22 -4.62 -17.24
C LYS A 98 -10.01 -5.11 -16.46
N LEU A 99 -8.97 -4.28 -16.33
CA LEU A 99 -7.74 -4.64 -15.64
C LEU A 99 -8.00 -4.93 -14.15
N VAL A 100 -8.82 -4.12 -13.47
CA VAL A 100 -9.17 -4.36 -12.06
C VAL A 100 -9.90 -5.69 -11.90
N ALA A 101 -10.88 -5.99 -12.76
CA ALA A 101 -11.60 -7.26 -12.70
C ALA A 101 -10.68 -8.47 -12.97
N GLU A 102 -9.78 -8.37 -13.95
CA GLU A 102 -8.80 -9.41 -14.25
C GLU A 102 -7.80 -9.60 -13.12
N LEU A 103 -7.27 -8.52 -12.52
CA LEU A 103 -6.36 -8.60 -11.37
C LEU A 103 -7.02 -9.27 -10.17
N MET A 104 -8.26 -8.89 -9.83
CA MET A 104 -9.00 -9.49 -8.73
C MET A 104 -9.22 -10.99 -8.94
N THR A 105 -9.57 -11.41 -10.15
CA THR A 105 -9.82 -12.83 -10.45
C THR A 105 -8.54 -13.64 -10.58
N LEU A 106 -7.51 -13.11 -11.25
CA LEU A 106 -6.19 -13.73 -11.40
C LEU A 106 -5.54 -13.99 -10.04
N LEU A 107 -5.45 -12.96 -9.20
CA LEU A 107 -4.78 -13.06 -7.90
C LEU A 107 -5.55 -13.95 -6.93
N LYS A 108 -6.88 -13.96 -7.02
CA LYS A 108 -7.72 -14.88 -6.24
C LYS A 108 -7.43 -16.36 -6.54
N ARG A 109 -6.96 -16.71 -7.75
CA ARG A 109 -6.52 -18.08 -8.06
C ARG A 109 -5.31 -18.52 -7.24
N GLY A 110 -4.42 -17.57 -6.92
CA GLY A 110 -3.29 -17.77 -6.01
C GLY A 110 -3.66 -17.67 -4.53
N GLY A 111 -4.93 -17.44 -4.21
CA GLY A 111 -5.40 -17.17 -2.85
C GLY A 111 -5.18 -15.72 -2.40
N PHE A 112 -4.81 -14.81 -3.32
CA PHE A 112 -4.58 -13.41 -3.00
C PHE A 112 -5.86 -12.58 -3.16
N GLU A 113 -6.27 -11.92 -2.08
CA GLU A 113 -7.41 -11.00 -2.07
C GLU A 113 -6.94 -9.54 -2.19
N VAL A 114 -7.24 -8.89 -3.31
CA VAL A 114 -7.00 -7.45 -3.50
C VAL A 114 -8.22 -6.66 -3.05
N THR A 115 -8.00 -5.69 -2.17
CA THR A 115 -9.04 -4.90 -1.49
C THR A 115 -8.66 -3.42 -1.51
N LYS A 116 -9.47 -2.58 -0.84
CA LYS A 116 -9.26 -1.13 -0.71
C LYS A 116 -9.04 -0.42 -2.05
N TRP A 117 -9.75 -0.85 -3.08
CA TRP A 117 -9.67 -0.23 -4.39
C TRP A 117 -10.13 1.23 -4.34
N ILE A 118 -9.34 2.08 -5.00
CA ILE A 118 -9.61 3.50 -5.19
C ILE A 118 -9.02 3.97 -6.52
N SER A 119 -9.67 4.92 -7.17
CA SER A 119 -9.29 5.49 -8.47
C SER A 119 -9.74 6.95 -8.55
N ASN A 120 -9.06 7.74 -9.37
CA ASN A 120 -9.51 9.08 -9.76
C ASN A 120 -10.75 9.08 -10.65
N SER A 121 -11.20 7.92 -11.14
CA SER A 121 -12.45 7.78 -11.89
C SER A 121 -13.57 7.17 -11.04
N PRO A 122 -14.69 7.89 -10.85
CA PRO A 122 -15.91 7.34 -10.25
C PRO A 122 -16.46 6.11 -10.98
N ALA A 123 -16.29 6.03 -12.31
CA ALA A 123 -16.77 4.89 -13.10
C ALA A 123 -16.02 3.60 -12.73
N VAL A 124 -14.69 3.69 -12.59
CA VAL A 124 -13.84 2.58 -12.14
C VAL A 124 -14.17 2.19 -10.70
N ILE A 125 -14.40 3.15 -9.79
CA ILE A 125 -14.80 2.81 -8.41
C ILE A 125 -16.14 2.04 -8.40
N LYS A 126 -17.11 2.47 -9.22
CA LYS A 126 -18.43 1.83 -9.29
C LYS A 126 -18.38 0.40 -9.80
N SER A 127 -17.40 0.03 -10.62
CA SER A 127 -17.25 -1.35 -11.11
C SER A 127 -16.72 -2.32 -10.06
N VAL A 128 -16.16 -1.83 -8.94
CA VAL A 128 -15.64 -2.67 -7.85
C VAL A 128 -16.74 -2.97 -6.82
N PRO A 129 -16.86 -4.21 -6.30
CA PRO A 129 -17.76 -4.55 -5.19
C PRO A 129 -17.54 -3.65 -3.96
N LEU A 130 -18.61 -3.35 -3.21
CA LEU A 130 -18.56 -2.41 -2.09
C LEU A 130 -17.58 -2.85 -0.98
N GLU A 131 -17.51 -4.15 -0.74
CA GLU A 131 -16.62 -4.79 0.24
C GLU A 131 -15.13 -4.62 -0.08
N ASP A 132 -14.79 -4.44 -1.36
CA ASP A 132 -13.42 -4.35 -1.85
C ASP A 132 -12.98 -2.89 -2.09
N ARG A 133 -13.86 -1.91 -1.88
CA ARG A 133 -13.55 -0.47 -2.00
C ARG A 133 -12.79 0.06 -0.78
N ALA A 134 -12.04 1.14 -0.97
CA ALA A 134 -11.38 1.83 0.13
C ALA A 134 -12.43 2.39 1.13
N LYS A 135 -12.13 2.31 2.44
CA LYS A 135 -13.12 2.63 3.50
C LYS A 135 -13.60 4.09 3.47
N ASN A 136 -12.75 5.01 3.04
CA ASN A 136 -13.02 6.43 2.93
C ASN A 136 -13.96 6.79 1.76
N ILE A 137 -14.19 5.87 0.82
CA ILE A 137 -15.14 6.06 -0.29
C ILE A 137 -16.43 5.25 -0.14
N VAL A 138 -16.51 4.37 0.88
CA VAL A 138 -17.73 3.63 1.19
C VAL A 138 -18.75 4.60 1.80
N GLY A 139 -19.87 4.80 1.12
CA GLY A 139 -20.97 5.67 1.56
C GLY A 139 -21.00 7.05 0.90
N LEU A 140 -20.02 7.38 0.05
CA LEU A 140 -20.05 8.59 -0.79
C LEU A 140 -21.01 8.41 -1.97
N ASP A 141 -21.77 9.45 -2.30
CA ASP A 141 -22.40 9.58 -3.62
C ASP A 141 -21.34 10.00 -4.62
N LEU A 142 -20.75 9.03 -5.31
CA LEU A 142 -19.68 9.23 -6.29
C LEU A 142 -20.07 10.14 -7.49
N ASN A 143 -21.31 10.59 -7.60
CA ASN A 143 -21.72 11.59 -8.60
C ASN A 143 -21.75 13.02 -8.05
N ARG A 144 -21.69 13.19 -6.73
CA ARG A 144 -21.92 14.47 -6.04
C ARG A 144 -20.82 14.84 -5.06
N ASP A 145 -20.27 13.84 -4.38
CA ASP A 145 -19.23 14.02 -3.37
C ASP A 145 -17.84 14.00 -4.00
N ALA A 146 -16.98 14.89 -3.53
CA ALA A 146 -15.57 14.94 -3.91
C ALA A 146 -14.82 13.68 -3.44
N LEU A 147 -13.85 13.22 -4.23
CA LEU A 147 -13.02 12.08 -3.84
C LEU A 147 -12.02 12.50 -2.75
N PRO A 148 -11.81 11.66 -1.72
CA PRO A 148 -10.91 11.99 -0.63
C PRO A 148 -9.44 11.90 -1.07
N ALA A 149 -8.57 12.57 -0.32
CA ALA A 149 -7.14 12.28 -0.39
C ALA A 149 -6.84 10.89 0.20
N GLU A 150 -5.87 10.19 -0.38
CA GLU A 150 -5.42 8.86 0.01
C GLU A 150 -3.89 8.82 0.18
N ARG A 151 -3.36 7.81 0.85
CA ARG A 151 -1.90 7.58 0.88
C ARG A 151 -1.49 6.50 -0.11
N ALA A 152 -0.55 6.82 -0.98
CA ALA A 152 0.10 5.88 -1.89
C ALA A 152 1.60 5.85 -1.58
N LEU A 153 2.16 4.70 -1.19
CA LEU A 153 3.60 4.55 -0.85
C LEU A 153 4.15 5.59 0.13
N GLY A 154 3.31 6.04 1.06
CA GLY A 154 3.66 7.02 2.09
C GLY A 154 3.54 8.50 1.68
N VAL A 155 3.27 8.81 0.41
CA VAL A 155 2.93 10.18 -0.02
C VAL A 155 1.42 10.39 -0.07
N THR A 156 0.96 11.64 0.08
CA THR A 156 -0.48 11.96 -0.03
C THR A 156 -0.81 12.14 -1.51
N TRP A 157 -1.87 11.47 -1.96
CA TRP A 157 -2.41 11.57 -3.30
C TRP A 157 -3.81 12.19 -3.20
N ASP A 158 -3.99 13.33 -3.85
CA ASP A 158 -5.31 13.89 -4.11
C ASP A 158 -5.91 13.10 -5.27
N VAL A 159 -6.91 12.28 -4.94
CA VAL A 159 -7.50 11.31 -5.87
C VAL A 159 -8.32 12.02 -6.94
N GLU A 160 -8.99 13.13 -6.61
CA GLU A 160 -9.83 13.86 -7.56
C GLU A 160 -8.99 14.59 -8.61
N LEU A 161 -7.94 15.29 -8.15
CA LEU A 161 -7.05 16.06 -9.03
C LEU A 161 -5.92 15.22 -9.65
N ASP A 162 -5.81 13.96 -9.26
CA ASP A 162 -4.75 13.03 -9.64
C ASP A 162 -3.34 13.63 -9.43
N CYS A 163 -3.09 14.19 -8.24
CA CYS A 163 -1.82 14.84 -7.95
C CYS A 163 -1.25 14.47 -6.58
N ILE A 164 0.08 14.42 -6.48
CA ILE A 164 0.77 14.23 -5.22
C ILE A 164 0.73 15.54 -4.44
N THR A 165 0.28 15.48 -3.19
CA THR A 165 0.16 16.64 -2.32
C THR A 165 1.03 16.50 -1.07
N TYR A 166 1.42 17.64 -0.52
CA TYR A 166 2.21 17.73 0.72
C TYR A 166 1.46 18.57 1.73
N LYS A 167 1.08 17.96 2.85
CA LYS A 167 0.46 18.69 3.95
C LYS A 167 1.55 19.26 4.86
N ILE A 168 1.87 20.52 4.67
CA ILE A 168 2.82 21.25 5.53
C ILE A 168 2.02 21.85 6.70
N THR A 169 2.29 21.38 7.92
CA THR A 169 1.74 21.97 9.14
C THR A 169 2.89 22.60 9.93
N PRO A 170 3.09 23.93 9.86
CA PRO A 170 4.18 24.60 10.57
C PRO A 170 4.04 24.35 12.08
N LYS A 171 5.05 23.78 12.73
CA LYS A 171 5.00 23.48 14.17
C LYS A 171 5.38 24.67 15.06
N GLY A 172 5.50 25.87 14.47
CA GLY A 172 5.78 27.11 15.20
C GLY A 172 7.11 27.10 15.94
N LYS A 173 8.11 26.36 15.46
CA LYS A 173 9.41 26.26 16.13
C LYS A 173 10.18 27.58 16.09
N PRO A 174 11.03 27.86 17.10
CA PRO A 174 11.89 29.04 17.10
C PRO A 174 12.77 29.09 15.85
N VAL A 175 12.94 30.28 15.27
CA VAL A 175 13.77 30.53 14.07
C VAL A 175 15.24 30.36 14.41
N THR A 176 15.66 29.09 14.45
CA THR A 176 17.02 28.63 14.71
C THR A 176 17.37 27.64 13.61
N ARG A 177 18.65 27.43 13.29
CA ARG A 177 19.07 26.41 12.31
C ARG A 177 18.45 25.05 12.61
N ARG A 178 18.39 24.67 13.90
CA ARG A 178 17.77 23.42 14.36
C ARG A 178 16.24 23.43 14.19
N GLY A 179 15.58 24.56 14.48
CA GLY A 179 14.14 24.73 14.27
C GLY A 179 13.75 24.58 12.80
N ILE A 180 14.45 25.29 11.92
CA ILE A 180 14.26 25.24 10.47
C ILE A 180 14.48 23.82 9.94
N LEU A 181 15.64 23.19 10.25
CA LEU A 181 15.93 21.82 9.84
C LEU A 181 14.87 20.82 10.34
N SER A 182 14.34 21.03 11.53
CA SER A 182 13.34 20.14 12.10
C SER A 182 11.94 20.30 11.49
N GLU A 183 11.58 21.51 11.02
CA GLU A 183 10.36 21.73 10.21
C GLU A 183 10.52 21.07 8.84
N ILE A 184 11.68 21.25 8.19
CA ILE A 184 12.00 20.67 6.89
C ILE A 184 11.97 19.14 6.96
N ALA A 185 12.64 18.56 7.96
CA ALA A 185 12.64 17.10 8.18
C ALA A 185 11.27 16.54 8.55
N SER A 186 10.28 17.39 8.88
CA SER A 186 8.91 16.93 9.14
C SER A 186 8.09 16.73 7.87
N ILE A 187 8.57 17.24 6.72
CA ILE A 187 7.97 17.01 5.41
C ILE A 187 8.46 15.65 4.92
N TYR A 188 7.54 14.70 4.79
CA TYR A 188 7.86 13.39 4.22
C TYR A 188 7.96 13.51 2.69
N ASP A 189 9.19 13.61 2.18
CA ASP A 189 9.51 13.75 0.76
C ASP A 189 10.57 12.71 0.35
N PRO A 190 10.21 11.41 0.27
CA PRO A 190 11.17 10.35 -0.02
C PRO A 190 11.78 10.45 -1.44
N TYR A 191 11.11 11.15 -2.36
CA TYR A 191 11.54 11.31 -3.76
C TYR A 191 12.19 12.66 -4.06
N GLY A 192 12.19 13.60 -3.12
CA GLY A 192 12.79 14.92 -3.30
C GLY A 192 11.95 15.91 -4.12
N TYR A 193 10.66 15.65 -4.35
CA TYR A 193 9.81 16.53 -5.17
C TYR A 193 9.48 17.86 -4.49
N ALA A 194 9.36 17.87 -3.17
CA ALA A 194 9.14 19.10 -2.40
C ALA A 194 10.46 19.87 -2.17
N SER A 195 11.60 19.21 -2.30
CA SER A 195 12.93 19.76 -1.99
C SER A 195 13.24 21.10 -2.68
N PRO A 196 12.94 21.34 -3.97
CA PRO A 196 13.18 22.66 -4.60
C PRO A 196 12.44 23.80 -3.92
N PHE A 197 11.21 23.57 -3.46
CA PHE A 197 10.37 24.59 -2.83
C PHE A 197 10.81 24.88 -1.39
N VAL A 198 11.25 23.85 -0.68
CA VAL A 198 11.66 23.95 0.73
C VAL A 198 13.06 24.58 0.86
N LEU A 199 13.97 24.32 -0.08
CA LEU A 199 15.33 24.88 -0.06
C LEU A 199 15.38 26.36 -0.46
N PHE A 200 14.51 26.81 -1.39
CA PHE A 200 14.42 28.23 -1.75
C PHE A 200 14.04 29.12 -0.55
N GLN A 201 13.26 28.58 0.39
CA GLN A 201 12.88 29.30 1.61
C GLN A 201 14.05 29.47 2.60
N MET A 202 15.09 28.63 2.53
CA MET A 202 16.31 28.82 3.35
C MET A 202 17.22 29.94 2.83
N ASN A 203 17.26 30.17 1.51
CA ASN A 203 18.10 31.22 0.90
C ASN A 203 17.51 32.64 1.02
N THR A 204 16.25 32.76 1.44
CA THR A 204 15.56 34.03 1.64
C THR A 204 15.57 34.51 3.10
N ILE A 205 16.19 33.75 4.01
CA ILE A 205 16.42 34.20 5.39
C ILE A 205 17.65 35.13 5.35
N PRO A 206 17.49 36.44 5.66
CA PRO A 206 18.62 37.34 5.70
C PRO A 206 19.65 36.83 6.70
N GLY A 207 20.91 36.71 6.27
CA GLY A 207 22.01 36.47 7.17
C GLY A 207 22.04 37.58 8.22
N GLY A 208 21.97 37.20 9.49
CA GLY A 208 22.40 38.05 10.60
C GLY A 208 23.92 38.12 10.68
#